data_AF-A0ABD1JWB3-F1
#
_entry.id   AF-A0ABD1JWB3-F1
#
_cell.length_a   1.000
_cell.length_b   1.000
_cell.length_c   1.000
_cell.angle_alpha   90.00
_cell.angle_beta   90.00
_cell.angle_gamma   90.00
#
_symmetry.space_group_name_H-M   'P 1'
#
loop_
_entity.id
_entity.type
_entity.pdbx_description
1 polymer ?
#
loop_
_entity_poly.entity_id
_entity_poly.type
_entity_poly.pdbx_seq_one_letter_code
_entity_poly.pdbx_strand_id
1 'polypeptide(L)'
;MVTLAHLFTNLGQGMDAEAEGTAQVLLQKAGEANNFIREDAEMALSHMVLCVSPSRSMAALINTGLKHRCAAVRASAAQHLGVLAEAVGSSRLLSGRKEMTDRFVHAISCFALDSAQEVRWTHARDTLALLSSHPNIIKMVEKFAPKRDQNSIKDIIKKYQCR
;
A
#
# COMPACT_ATOMS: atom_id res chain seq x y z
N MET A 1 -9.45 -13.96 -12.98
CA MET A 1 -8.06 -13.46 -12.77
C MET A 1 -7.08 -14.51 -12.22
N VAL A 2 -7.55 -15.75 -12.02
CA VAL A 2 -6.78 -16.93 -11.59
C VAL A 2 -5.49 -17.20 -12.39
N THR A 3 -5.47 -16.95 -13.70
CA THR A 3 -4.25 -17.14 -14.53
C THR A 3 -3.11 -16.21 -14.13
N LEU A 4 -3.39 -14.94 -13.84
CA LEU A 4 -2.37 -13.98 -13.38
C LEU A 4 -1.82 -14.38 -12.01
N ALA A 5 -2.70 -14.82 -11.09
CA ALA A 5 -2.29 -15.32 -9.79
C ALA A 5 -1.33 -16.53 -9.91
N HIS A 6 -1.62 -17.46 -10.81
CA HIS A 6 -0.72 -18.58 -11.09
C HIS A 6 0.60 -18.13 -11.72
N LEU A 7 0.58 -17.18 -12.66
CA LEU A 7 1.82 -16.65 -13.24
C LEU A 7 2.71 -16.00 -12.19
N PHE A 8 2.17 -15.14 -11.32
CA PHE A 8 2.93 -14.54 -10.23
C PHE A 8 3.48 -15.59 -9.26
N THR A 9 2.65 -16.57 -8.88
CA THR A 9 3.08 -17.63 -7.96
C THR A 9 4.23 -18.47 -8.52
N ASN A 10 4.25 -18.73 -9.83
CA ASN A 10 5.26 -19.61 -10.44
C ASN A 10 6.49 -18.86 -10.99
N LEU A 11 6.33 -17.62 -11.45
CA LEU A 11 7.41 -16.84 -12.08
C LEU A 11 8.01 -15.80 -11.13
N GLY A 12 7.28 -15.36 -10.10
CA GLY A 12 7.76 -14.44 -9.07
C GLY A 12 8.42 -13.18 -9.64
N GLN A 13 9.68 -12.96 -9.30
CA GLN A 13 10.49 -11.82 -9.78
C GLN A 13 10.69 -11.79 -11.30
N GLY A 14 10.48 -12.92 -12.00
CA GLY A 14 10.43 -12.95 -13.45
C GLY A 14 9.30 -12.12 -14.06
N MET A 15 8.31 -11.72 -13.25
CA MET A 15 7.17 -10.86 -13.64
C MET A 15 7.35 -9.39 -13.22
N ASP A 16 8.55 -8.98 -12.77
CA ASP A 16 8.80 -7.63 -12.28
C ASP A 16 8.53 -6.54 -13.34
N ALA A 17 8.72 -6.86 -14.63
CA ALA A 17 8.50 -5.92 -15.74
C ALA A 17 7.00 -5.68 -16.01
N GLU A 18 6.17 -6.69 -15.77
CA GLU A 18 4.73 -6.71 -16.02
C GLU A 18 3.93 -6.19 -14.82
N ALA A 19 4.56 -6.06 -13.65
CA ALA A 19 3.91 -5.69 -12.40
C ALA A 19 3.15 -4.35 -12.50
N GLU A 20 3.72 -3.33 -13.16
CA GLU A 20 3.07 -2.02 -13.28
C GLU A 20 1.82 -2.04 -14.16
N GLY A 21 1.92 -2.63 -15.36
CA GLY A 21 0.77 -2.78 -16.24
C GLY A 21 -0.32 -3.67 -15.63
N THR A 22 0.07 -4.73 -14.92
CA THR A 22 -0.86 -5.63 -14.25
C THR A 22 -1.57 -4.94 -13.09
N ALA A 23 -0.84 -4.21 -12.24
CA ALA A 23 -1.43 -3.41 -11.16
C ALA A 23 -2.43 -2.41 -11.71
N GLN A 24 -2.11 -1.74 -12.83
CA GLN A 24 -3.02 -0.78 -13.46
C GLN A 24 -4.37 -1.41 -13.83
N VAL A 25 -4.35 -2.54 -14.51
CA VAL A 25 -5.57 -3.22 -14.93
C VAL A 25 -6.35 -3.76 -13.74
N LEU A 26 -5.67 -4.42 -12.80
CA LEU A 26 -6.34 -5.02 -11.64
C LEU A 26 -6.92 -3.97 -10.71
N LEU A 27 -6.21 -2.86 -10.46
CA LEU A 27 -6.73 -1.76 -9.64
C LEU A 27 -7.97 -1.12 -10.28
N GLN A 28 -8.00 -0.95 -11.60
CA GLN A 28 -9.21 -0.47 -12.29
C GLN A 28 -10.38 -1.44 -12.10
N LYS A 29 -10.13 -2.74 -12.20
CA LYS A 29 -11.13 -3.80 -12.01
C LYS A 29 -11.64 -3.88 -10.57
N ALA A 30 -10.77 -3.68 -9.59
CA ALA A 30 -11.14 -3.56 -8.18
C ALA A 30 -12.07 -2.35 -7.91
N GLY A 31 -12.00 -1.32 -8.75
CA GLY A 31 -12.88 -0.15 -8.71
C GLY A 31 -14.25 -0.34 -9.38
N GLU A 32 -14.54 -1.50 -9.97
CA GLU A 32 -15.83 -1.77 -10.63
C GLU A 32 -16.92 -2.17 -9.62
N ALA A 33 -18.19 -2.02 -10.00
CA ALA A 33 -19.34 -2.28 -9.13
C ALA A 33 -19.64 -3.79 -8.94
N ASN A 34 -19.11 -4.65 -9.80
CA ASN A 34 -19.36 -6.09 -9.72
C ASN A 34 -18.47 -6.73 -8.64
N ASN A 35 -19.09 -7.22 -7.56
CA ASN A 35 -18.39 -7.81 -6.44
C ASN A 35 -17.50 -9.00 -6.83
N PHE A 36 -17.94 -9.87 -7.74
CA PHE A 36 -17.16 -11.02 -8.17
C PHE A 36 -15.88 -10.59 -8.90
N ILE A 37 -16.00 -9.60 -9.81
CA ILE A 37 -14.83 -9.06 -10.53
C ILE A 37 -13.88 -8.36 -9.56
N ARG A 38 -14.43 -7.61 -8.60
CA ARG A 38 -13.63 -6.93 -7.59
C ARG A 38 -12.87 -7.94 -6.73
N GLU A 39 -13.53 -8.95 -6.18
CA GLU A 39 -12.90 -9.98 -5.34
C GLU A 39 -11.80 -10.73 -6.09
N ASP A 40 -12.03 -11.12 -7.35
CA ASP A 40 -11.03 -11.73 -8.22
C ASP A 40 -9.81 -10.81 -8.44
N ALA A 41 -10.05 -9.49 -8.55
CA ALA A 41 -9.01 -8.50 -8.74
C ALA A 41 -8.17 -8.26 -7.49
N GLU A 42 -8.82 -8.14 -6.32
CA GLU A 42 -8.13 -8.00 -5.04
C GLU A 42 -7.28 -9.25 -4.73
N MET A 43 -7.80 -10.44 -5.04
CA MET A 43 -7.04 -11.69 -4.89
C MET A 43 -5.78 -11.70 -5.77
N ALA A 44 -5.93 -11.35 -7.05
CA ALA A 44 -4.79 -11.29 -7.98
C ALA A 44 -3.76 -10.22 -7.58
N LEU A 45 -4.21 -9.05 -7.09
CA LEU A 45 -3.33 -8.02 -6.55
C LEU A 45 -2.55 -8.52 -5.33
N SER A 46 -3.20 -9.27 -4.44
CA SER A 46 -2.54 -9.87 -3.27
C SER A 46 -1.42 -10.84 -3.70
N HIS A 47 -1.69 -11.73 -4.67
CA HIS A 47 -0.65 -12.62 -5.21
C HIS A 47 0.49 -11.85 -5.88
N MET A 48 0.18 -10.83 -6.68
CA MET A 48 1.21 -9.98 -7.29
C MET A 48 2.11 -9.38 -6.22
N VAL A 49 1.54 -8.76 -5.18
CA VAL A 49 2.30 -8.11 -4.09
C VAL A 49 3.23 -9.08 -3.37
N LEU A 50 2.78 -10.31 -3.15
CA LEU A 50 3.54 -11.33 -2.41
C LEU A 50 4.63 -12.02 -3.25
N CYS A 51 4.51 -12.01 -4.57
CA CYS A 51 5.39 -12.79 -5.45
C CYS A 51 6.45 -11.96 -6.20
N VAL A 52 6.15 -10.71 -6.55
CA VAL A 52 7.12 -9.83 -7.25
C VAL A 52 8.03 -9.11 -6.25
N SER A 53 9.08 -8.45 -6.73
CA SER A 53 9.97 -7.67 -5.88
C SER A 53 9.20 -6.58 -5.09
N PRO A 54 9.42 -6.43 -3.76
CA PRO A 54 8.69 -5.46 -2.94
C PRO A 54 8.81 -4.01 -3.43
N SER A 55 9.96 -3.63 -3.98
CA SER A 55 10.14 -2.29 -4.57
C SER A 55 9.26 -2.09 -5.81
N ARG A 56 9.06 -3.15 -6.62
CA ARG A 56 8.27 -3.13 -7.85
C ARG A 56 6.78 -3.11 -7.55
N SER A 57 6.29 -3.98 -6.68
CA SER A 57 4.88 -3.97 -6.26
C SER A 57 4.51 -2.65 -5.59
N MET A 58 5.35 -2.14 -4.69
CA MET A 58 5.12 -0.84 -4.07
C MET A 58 5.07 0.29 -5.11
N ALA A 59 6.00 0.32 -6.06
CA ALA A 59 6.02 1.34 -7.10
C ALA A 59 4.76 1.28 -7.98
N ALA A 60 4.36 0.08 -8.41
CA ALA A 60 3.17 -0.15 -9.22
C ALA A 60 1.87 0.31 -8.53
N LEU A 61 1.71 -0.03 -7.25
CA LEU A 61 0.56 0.39 -6.43
C LEU A 61 0.52 1.91 -6.23
N ILE A 62 1.65 2.53 -5.89
CA ILE A 62 1.71 3.98 -5.63
C ILE A 62 1.47 4.78 -6.91
N ASN A 63 2.13 4.40 -8.01
CA ASN A 63 2.02 5.11 -9.30
C ASN A 63 0.58 5.08 -9.82
N THR A 64 -0.09 3.94 -9.68
CA THR A 64 -1.44 3.75 -10.19
C THR A 64 -2.50 4.31 -9.24
N GLY A 65 -2.38 3.99 -7.94
CA GLY A 65 -3.47 4.14 -6.98
C GLY A 65 -3.49 5.46 -6.24
N LEU A 66 -2.34 6.04 -5.90
CA LEU A 66 -2.27 7.13 -4.91
C LEU A 66 -3.08 8.38 -5.31
N LYS A 67 -3.07 8.74 -6.59
CA LYS A 67 -3.75 9.93 -7.13
C LYS A 67 -4.96 9.59 -8.00
N HIS A 68 -5.46 8.36 -7.91
CA HIS A 68 -6.56 7.93 -8.77
C HIS A 68 -7.88 8.61 -8.38
N ARG A 69 -8.71 8.97 -9.37
CA ARG A 69 -10.00 9.67 -9.14
C ARG A 69 -11.04 8.82 -8.39
N CYS A 70 -11.05 7.51 -8.65
CA CYS A 70 -11.99 6.58 -8.02
C CYS A 70 -11.50 6.17 -6.62
N ALA A 71 -12.34 6.38 -5.59
CA ALA A 71 -12.02 6.07 -4.20
C ALA A 71 -11.79 4.57 -3.96
N ALA A 72 -12.55 3.69 -4.62
CA ALA A 72 -12.36 2.24 -4.53
C ALA A 72 -10.97 1.80 -5.02
N VAL A 73 -10.46 2.43 -6.09
CA VAL A 73 -9.10 2.18 -6.58
C VAL A 73 -8.05 2.62 -5.56
N ARG A 74 -8.25 3.78 -4.93
CA ARG A 74 -7.35 4.26 -3.86
C ARG A 74 -7.39 3.34 -2.64
N ALA A 75 -8.57 2.83 -2.29
CA ALA A 75 -8.76 1.89 -1.18
C ALA A 75 -8.03 0.57 -1.44
N SER A 76 -8.20 -0.02 -2.62
CA SER A 76 -7.49 -1.23 -3.03
C SER A 76 -5.97 -1.03 -3.02
N ALA A 77 -5.47 0.10 -3.52
CA ALA A 77 -4.03 0.41 -3.46
C ALA A 77 -3.52 0.55 -2.02
N ALA A 78 -4.28 1.20 -1.13
CA ALA A 78 -3.93 1.33 0.29
C ALA A 78 -3.95 -0.04 1.00
N GLN A 79 -4.95 -0.87 0.72
CA GLN A 79 -5.06 -2.24 1.24
C GLN A 79 -3.81 -3.07 0.87
N HIS A 80 -3.44 -3.04 -0.40
CA HIS A 80 -2.32 -3.83 -0.91
C HIS A 80 -0.95 -3.30 -0.49
N LEU A 81 -0.83 -2.00 -0.16
CA LEU A 81 0.34 -1.49 0.54
C LEU A 81 0.40 -1.98 2.00
N GLY A 82 -0.73 -2.22 2.65
CA GLY A 82 -0.80 -2.89 3.96
C GLY A 82 -0.29 -4.33 3.89
N VAL A 83 -0.78 -5.11 2.93
CA VAL A 83 -0.30 -6.49 2.66
C VAL A 83 1.22 -6.50 2.43
N LEU A 84 1.73 -5.56 1.62
CA LEU A 84 3.16 -5.40 1.41
C LEU A 84 3.90 -5.10 2.71
N ALA A 85 3.32 -4.26 3.58
CA ALA A 85 3.94 -3.89 4.85
C ALA A 85 4.04 -5.06 5.83
N GLU A 86 3.02 -5.92 5.87
CA GLU A 86 3.04 -7.17 6.63
C GLU A 86 4.11 -8.12 6.09
N ALA A 87 4.18 -8.32 4.78
CA ALA A 87 5.13 -9.23 4.13
C ALA A 87 6.59 -8.75 4.27
N VAL A 88 6.85 -7.45 4.15
CA VAL A 88 8.20 -6.87 4.23
C VAL A 88 8.65 -6.70 5.69
N GLY A 89 7.72 -6.36 6.57
CA GLY A 89 7.98 -6.06 7.99
C GLY A 89 8.46 -4.63 8.24
N SER A 90 8.08 -4.09 9.41
CA SER A 90 8.35 -2.72 9.84
C SER A 90 9.84 -2.36 9.86
N SER A 91 10.70 -3.30 10.30
CA SER A 91 12.15 -3.10 10.37
C SER A 91 12.78 -2.80 9.01
N ARG A 92 12.33 -3.48 7.95
CA ARG A 92 12.85 -3.28 6.58
C ARG A 92 12.25 -2.03 5.95
N LEU A 93 10.94 -1.83 6.09
CA LEU A 93 10.26 -0.64 5.57
C LEU A 93 10.78 0.66 6.19
N LEU A 94 11.12 0.65 7.48
CA LEU A 94 11.56 1.81 8.25
C LEU A 94 13.08 1.80 8.53
N SER A 95 13.84 1.01 7.77
CA SER A 95 15.30 0.92 7.84
C SER A 95 16.02 2.20 7.40
N GLY A 96 15.30 3.13 6.75
CA GLY A 96 15.86 4.38 6.26
C GLY A 96 16.57 4.27 4.91
N ARG A 97 16.46 3.13 4.21
CA ARG A 97 16.87 3.02 2.79
C ARG A 97 16.00 3.98 1.97
N LYS A 98 16.66 5.03 1.47
CA LYS A 98 16.03 6.29 1.05
C LYS A 98 14.83 6.09 0.12
N GLU A 99 14.91 5.24 -0.90
CA GLU A 99 13.87 5.16 -1.91
C GLU A 99 12.60 4.39 -1.46
N MET A 100 12.77 3.27 -0.76
CA MET A 100 11.64 2.45 -0.34
C MET A 100 10.89 3.08 0.83
N THR A 101 11.62 3.52 1.86
CA THR A 101 11.03 4.14 3.05
C THR A 101 10.33 5.45 2.71
N ASP A 102 10.92 6.29 1.85
CA ASP A 102 10.34 7.57 1.43
C ASP A 102 8.98 7.38 0.76
N ARG A 103 8.96 6.60 -0.33
CA ARG A 103 7.74 6.38 -1.11
C ARG A 103 6.63 5.73 -0.28
N PHE A 104 6.98 4.74 0.53
CA PHE A 104 6.03 4.06 1.39
C PHE A 104 5.41 5.01 2.43
N VAL A 105 6.25 5.73 3.19
CA VAL A 105 5.79 6.62 4.26
C VAL A 105 4.99 7.79 3.69
N HIS A 106 5.42 8.33 2.55
CA HIS A 106 4.65 9.36 1.85
C HIS A 106 3.26 8.84 1.45
N ALA A 107 3.19 7.69 0.78
CA ALA A 107 1.93 7.13 0.28
C ALA A 107 0.96 6.79 1.42
N ILE A 108 1.42 6.09 2.47
CA ILE A 108 0.54 5.70 3.58
C ILE A 108 0.05 6.91 4.38
N SER A 109 0.86 7.97 4.48
CA SER A 109 0.44 9.24 5.09
C SER A 109 -0.67 9.91 4.29
N CYS A 110 -0.53 9.95 2.96
CA CYS A 110 -1.56 10.48 2.08
C CYS A 110 -2.87 9.67 2.18
N PHE A 111 -2.80 8.33 2.17
CA PHE A 111 -3.99 7.49 2.32
C PHE A 111 -4.66 7.60 3.69
N ALA A 112 -3.89 7.75 4.77
CA ALA A 112 -4.43 7.89 6.13
C ALA A 112 -5.26 9.17 6.35
N LEU A 113 -5.09 10.15 5.45
CA LEU A 113 -5.83 11.41 5.41
C LEU A 113 -6.64 11.58 4.11
N ASP A 114 -6.88 10.50 3.36
CA ASP A 114 -7.68 10.53 2.13
C ASP A 114 -9.07 11.13 2.39
N SER A 115 -9.69 11.76 1.39
CA SER A 115 -11.05 12.30 1.52
C SER A 115 -12.09 11.22 1.86
N ALA A 116 -11.90 10.00 1.34
CA ALA A 116 -12.83 8.89 1.46
C ALA A 116 -12.58 8.07 2.74
N GLN A 117 -13.65 7.70 3.45
CA GLN A 117 -13.52 7.08 4.78
C GLN A 117 -12.93 5.68 4.71
N GLU A 118 -13.32 4.91 3.70
CA GLU A 118 -12.89 3.54 3.44
C GLU A 118 -11.37 3.44 3.21
N VAL A 119 -10.77 4.43 2.53
CA VAL A 119 -9.32 4.49 2.30
C VAL A 119 -8.59 4.76 3.63
N ARG A 120 -9.12 5.69 4.44
CA ARG A 120 -8.50 6.12 5.71
C ARG A 120 -8.52 5.01 6.76
N TRP A 121 -9.70 4.50 7.09
CA TRP A 121 -9.91 3.69 8.29
C TRP A 121 -9.64 2.22 8.07
N THR A 122 -10.08 1.66 6.95
CA THR A 122 -10.06 0.20 6.72
C THR A 122 -8.67 -0.32 6.32
N HIS A 123 -7.77 0.55 5.86
CA HIS A 123 -6.51 0.09 5.24
C HIS A 123 -5.30 0.89 5.72
N ALA A 124 -5.33 2.22 5.55
CA ALA A 124 -4.14 3.03 5.81
C ALA A 124 -3.82 3.17 7.30
N ARG A 125 -4.84 3.33 8.15
CA ARG A 125 -4.65 3.45 9.61
C ARG A 125 -4.26 2.14 10.27
N ASP A 126 -4.75 1.01 9.78
CA ASP A 126 -4.33 -0.31 10.26
C ASP A 126 -2.86 -0.55 9.93
N THR A 127 -2.42 -0.14 8.74
CA THR A 127 -1.00 -0.17 8.37
C THR A 127 -0.17 0.76 9.28
N LEU A 128 -0.64 1.96 9.61
CA LEU A 128 0.03 2.84 10.57
C LEU A 128 0.06 2.24 11.99
N ALA A 129 -0.99 1.52 12.39
CA ALA A 129 -1.03 0.82 13.67
C ALA A 129 0.02 -0.28 13.72
N LEU A 130 0.15 -1.10 12.67
CA LEU A 130 1.19 -2.12 12.53
C LEU A 130 2.61 -1.52 12.67
N LEU A 131 2.81 -0.32 12.16
CA LEU A 131 4.11 0.37 12.18
C LEU A 131 4.35 1.20 13.46
N SER A 132 3.30 1.43 14.26
CA SER A 132 3.34 2.38 15.39
C SER A 132 4.33 1.99 16.49
N SER A 133 4.62 0.70 16.65
CA SER A 133 5.58 0.19 17.64
C SER A 133 7.05 0.40 17.23
N HIS A 134 7.32 0.75 15.97
CA HIS A 134 8.68 0.86 15.47
C HIS A 134 9.33 2.19 15.89
N PRO A 135 10.53 2.20 16.50
CA PRO A 135 11.14 3.40 17.08
C PRO A 135 11.38 4.53 16.07
N ASN A 136 11.62 4.17 14.80
CA ASN A 136 11.88 5.16 13.76
C ASN A 136 10.62 5.75 13.09
N ILE A 137 9.40 5.28 13.37
CA ILE A 137 8.22 5.69 12.58
C ILE A 137 8.00 7.20 12.61
N ILE A 138 8.10 7.83 13.78
CA ILE A 138 7.93 9.29 13.93
C ILE A 138 8.98 10.06 13.13
N LYS A 139 10.25 9.63 13.21
CA LYS A 139 11.36 10.22 12.45
C LYS A 139 11.14 10.07 10.94
N MET A 140 10.60 8.93 10.50
CA MET A 140 10.32 8.71 9.07
C MET A 140 9.17 9.58 8.58
N VAL A 141 8.11 9.75 9.39
CA VAL A 141 6.99 10.67 9.09
C VAL A 141 7.49 12.11 8.98
N GLU A 142 8.34 12.57 9.89
CA GLU A 142 8.95 13.90 9.83
C GLU A 142 9.76 14.14 8.55
N LYS A 143 10.41 13.08 8.05
CA LYS A 143 11.28 13.17 6.90
C LYS A 143 10.52 13.08 5.57
N PHE A 144 9.49 12.23 5.49
CA PHE A 144 8.93 11.80 4.20
C PHE A 144 7.42 12.06 4.04
N ALA A 145 6.67 12.25 5.13
CA ALA A 145 5.25 12.62 5.00
C ALA A 145 5.11 14.08 4.56
N PRO A 146 4.01 14.44 3.85
CA PRO A 146 3.75 15.83 3.48
C PRO A 146 3.77 16.76 4.69
N LYS A 147 4.53 17.87 4.63
CA LYS A 147 4.75 18.77 5.77
C LYS A 147 3.46 19.21 6.48
N ARG A 148 2.42 19.54 5.71
CA ARG A 148 1.10 19.95 6.22
C ARG A 148 0.38 18.87 7.03
N ASP A 149 0.70 17.61 6.77
CA ASP A 149 -0.01 16.42 7.26
C ASP A 149 0.74 15.74 8.42
N GLN A 150 2.00 16.11 8.67
CA GLN A 150 2.88 15.43 9.64
C GLN A 150 2.29 15.36 11.04
N ASN A 151 1.71 16.46 11.54
CA ASN A 151 1.14 16.49 12.89
C ASN A 151 -0.05 15.54 13.02
N SER A 152 -0.96 15.57 12.04
CA SER A 152 -2.13 14.68 12.01
C SER A 152 -1.74 13.20 11.96
N ILE A 153 -0.70 12.85 11.18
CA ILE A 153 -0.20 11.47 11.12
C ILE A 153 0.45 11.05 12.44
N LYS A 154 1.26 11.91 13.07
CA LYS A 154 1.85 11.63 14.38
C LYS A 154 0.76 11.42 15.44
N ASP A 155 -0.30 12.20 15.42
CA ASP A 155 -1.42 12.05 16.35
C ASP A 155 -2.16 10.73 16.14
N ILE A 156 -2.32 10.29 14.89
CA ILE A 156 -2.86 8.96 14.58
C ILE A 156 -1.95 7.86 15.16
N ILE A 157 -0.63 7.93 14.91
CA ILE A 157 0.33 6.92 15.40
C ILE A 157 0.32 6.85 16.93
N LYS A 158 0.37 7.99 17.62
CA LYS A 158 0.34 8.05 19.09
C LYS A 158 -0.89 7.37 19.68
N LYS A 159 -2.05 7.48 19.03
CA LYS A 159 -3.29 6.80 19.49
C LYS A 159 -3.14 5.28 19.51
N TYR A 160 -2.33 4.70 18.63
CA TYR A 160 -2.05 3.26 18.61
C TYR A 160 -0.94 2.84 19.56
N GLN A 161 0.00 3.74 19.89
CA GLN A 161 1.03 3.49 20.90
C GLN A 161 0.48 3.49 22.33
N CYS A 162 -0.65 4.13 22.57
CA CYS A 162 -1.31 4.19 23.88
C CYS A 162 -2.34 3.06 24.11
N ARG A 163 -2.46 2.10 23.19
CA ARG A 163 -3.31 0.91 23.32
C ARG A 163 -2.47 -0.29 23.71
#